data_AF-A0A3M5DM99-F1
#
_entry.id   AF-A0A3M5DM99-F1
#
_cell.length_a   1.000
_cell.length_b   1.000
_cell.length_c   1.000
_cell.angle_alpha   90.00
_cell.angle_beta   90.00
_cell.angle_gamma   90.00
#
_symmetry.space_group_name_H-M   'P 1'
#
loop_
_entity.id
_entity.type
_entity.pdbx_description
1 polymer ?
#
loop_
_entity_poly.entity_id
_entity_poly.type
_entity_poly.pdbx_seq_one_letter_code
_entity_poly.pdbx_strand_id
1 'polypeptide(L)'
;MRRLERPQMDAVAWADGLIVTRDMRLADFLAEVARYRNGYLGCAAEVADLRLSGVYRLDDTDKLLQVLARTLPVRLQRHTRWWVRVVAA
;
A
#
# COMPACT_ATOMS: atom_id res chain seq x y z
N MET A 1 27.70 -13.98 0.62
CA MET A 1 26.35 -14.16 0.03
C MET A 1 25.32 -13.54 1.00
N ARG A 2 24.86 -12.30 0.75
CA ARG A 2 23.84 -11.64 1.58
C ARG A 2 22.49 -12.31 1.35
N ARG A 3 21.93 -12.91 2.40
CA ARG A 3 20.53 -13.31 2.45
C ARG A 3 19.71 -12.02 2.34
N LEU A 4 18.89 -11.90 1.30
CA LEU A 4 17.86 -10.88 1.21
C LEU A 4 16.93 -11.12 2.40
N GLU A 5 17.04 -10.27 3.41
CA GLU A 5 16.13 -10.24 4.54
C GLU A 5 14.75 -9.94 3.95
N ARG A 6 13.89 -10.97 3.89
CA ARG A 6 12.46 -10.76 3.72
C ARG A 6 12.08 -9.79 4.85
N PRO A 7 11.49 -8.61 4.58
CA PRO A 7 11.11 -7.70 5.64
C PRO A 7 10.28 -8.49 6.64
N GLN A 8 10.71 -8.44 7.90
CA GLN A 8 10.14 -9.22 8.99
C GLN A 8 8.70 -8.74 9.21
N MET A 9 7.80 -9.41 8.49
CA MET A 9 6.36 -9.33 8.69
C MET A 9 6.08 -9.84 10.09
N ASP A 10 5.72 -8.96 11.01
CA ASP A 10 5.11 -9.38 12.27
C ASP A 10 3.77 -10.03 11.90
N ALA A 11 3.75 -11.36 11.85
CA ALA A 11 2.59 -12.18 11.52
C ALA A 11 1.41 -12.01 12.49
N VAL A 12 1.57 -11.22 13.56
CA VAL A 12 0.57 -11.01 14.63
C VAL A 12 -0.48 -9.94 14.27
N ALA A 13 -0.23 -9.07 13.28
CA ALA A 13 -1.19 -8.01 12.91
C ALA A 13 -2.29 -8.45 11.91
N TRP A 14 -2.31 -9.71 11.48
CA TRP A 14 -3.31 -10.21 10.51
C TRP A 14 -4.68 -10.51 11.13
N ALA A 15 -4.78 -10.55 12.46
CA ALA A 15 -6.00 -10.98 13.16
C ALA A 15 -7.16 -9.97 13.11
N ASP A 16 -6.90 -8.68 12.86
CA ASP A 16 -7.92 -7.61 12.99
C ASP A 16 -8.07 -6.71 11.74
N GLY A 17 -7.63 -7.17 10.56
CA GLY A 17 -7.71 -6.37 9.33
C GLY A 17 -6.79 -5.15 9.34
N LEU A 18 -5.60 -5.27 9.92
CA LEU A 18 -4.58 -4.22 9.96
C LEU A 18 -3.34 -4.65 9.16
N ILE A 19 -2.69 -3.69 8.51
CA ILE A 19 -1.34 -3.83 7.96
C ILE A 19 -0.42 -2.91 8.75
N VAL A 20 0.60 -3.50 9.38
CA VAL A 20 1.69 -2.77 10.01
C VAL A 20 2.84 -2.68 9.02
N THR A 21 3.21 -1.47 8.65
CA THR A 21 4.34 -1.17 7.75
C THR A 21 5.48 -0.56 8.54
N ARG A 22 6.71 -1.01 8.28
CA ARG A 22 7.95 -0.42 8.78
C ARG A 22 8.94 -0.36 7.63
N ASP A 23 9.17 0.85 7.12
CA ASP A 23 10.01 1.12 5.95
C ASP A 23 9.64 0.27 4.71
N MET A 24 8.33 0.07 4.49
CA MET A 24 7.84 -0.73 3.37
C MET A 24 7.81 0.10 2.08
N ARG A 25 8.09 -0.50 0.92
CA ARG A 25 7.90 0.17 -0.37
C ARG A 25 6.42 0.31 -0.70
N LEU A 26 6.05 1.41 -1.37
CA LEU A 26 4.68 1.67 -1.79
C LEU A 26 4.16 0.57 -2.73
N ALA A 27 4.99 0.08 -3.65
CA ALA A 27 4.60 -1.01 -4.54
C ALA A 27 4.21 -2.28 -3.79
N ASP A 28 5.03 -2.69 -2.81
CA ASP A 28 4.78 -3.88 -2.00
C ASP A 28 3.51 -3.69 -1.16
N PHE A 29 3.35 -2.51 -0.56
CA PHE A 29 2.16 -2.20 0.24
C PHE A 29 0.88 -2.24 -0.61
N LEU A 30 0.89 -1.64 -1.80
CA LEU A 30 -0.27 -1.66 -2.70
C LEU A 30 -0.56 -3.07 -3.23
N ALA A 31 0.47 -3.89 -3.44
CA ALA A 31 0.30 -5.29 -3.82
C ALA A 31 -0.40 -6.09 -2.70
N GLU A 32 -0.06 -5.84 -1.43
CA GLU A 32 -0.76 -6.46 -0.31
C GLU A 32 -2.20 -5.99 -0.20
N VAL A 33 -2.44 -4.66 -0.27
CA VAL A 33 -3.80 -4.11 -0.24
C VAL A 33 -4.66 -4.62 -1.40
N ALA A 34 -4.06 -4.83 -2.58
CA ALA A 34 -4.74 -5.38 -3.76
C ALA A 34 -5.33 -6.77 -3.51
N ARG A 35 -4.78 -7.56 -2.56
CA ARG A 35 -5.31 -8.89 -2.20
C ARG A 35 -6.64 -8.82 -1.44
N TYR A 36 -6.93 -7.70 -0.79
CA TYR A 36 -8.10 -7.52 0.06
C TYR A 36 -9.21 -6.67 -0.59
N ARG A 37 -9.01 -6.19 -1.81
CA ARG A 37 -10.00 -5.42 -2.57
C ARG A 37 -10.38 -6.10 -3.87
N ASN A 38 -11.60 -5.86 -4.32
CA ASN A 38 -12.02 -6.22 -5.66
C ASN A 38 -11.57 -5.13 -6.67
N GLY A 39 -10.91 -5.55 -7.74
CA GLY A 39 -10.45 -4.67 -8.83
C GLY A 39 -8.95 -4.39 -8.83
N TYR A 40 -8.50 -3.57 -9.79
CA TYR A 40 -7.10 -3.22 -9.99
C TYR A 40 -6.65 -2.11 -9.03
N LEU A 41 -5.53 -2.35 -8.37
CA LEU A 41 -4.75 -1.36 -7.62
C LEU A 41 -3.28 -1.50 -7.99
N GLY A 42 -2.66 -0.41 -8.38
CA GLY A 42 -1.22 -0.37 -8.65
C GLY A 42 -0.67 1.04 -8.58
N CYS A 43 0.62 1.20 -8.86
CA CYS A 43 1.29 2.51 -8.88
C CYS A 43 2.09 2.76 -10.16
N ALA A 44 2.48 4.02 -10.38
CA ALA A 44 3.52 4.39 -11.34
C ALA A 44 4.91 4.02 -10.81
N ALA A 45 5.84 3.70 -11.72
CA ALA A 45 7.20 3.28 -11.36
C ALA A 45 7.96 4.35 -10.57
N GLU A 46 7.72 5.64 -10.86
CA GLU A 46 8.36 6.78 -10.19
C GLU A 46 8.02 6.90 -8.69
N VAL A 47 6.90 6.34 -8.25
CA VAL A 47 6.47 6.35 -6.83
C VAL A 47 6.57 4.98 -6.16
N ALA A 48 6.91 3.93 -6.91
CA ALA A 48 6.93 2.54 -6.43
C ALA A 48 7.87 2.33 -5.23
N ASP A 49 8.97 3.08 -5.21
CA ASP A 49 10.05 2.96 -4.23
C ASP A 49 9.87 3.89 -3.01
N LEU A 50 8.81 4.71 -2.99
CA LEU A 50 8.48 5.52 -1.83
C LEU A 50 8.29 4.63 -0.60
N ARG A 51 8.86 5.07 0.52
CA ARG A 51 8.81 4.33 1.78
C ARG A 51 7.69 4.85 2.65
N LEU A 52 6.97 3.92 3.27
CA LEU A 52 5.93 4.21 4.23
C LEU A 52 6.11 3.36 5.49
N SER A 53 5.75 3.98 6.61
CA SER A 53 5.71 3.36 7.92
C SER A 53 4.43 3.81 8.61
N GLY A 54 3.80 2.89 9.34
CA GLY A 54 2.53 3.15 10.00
C GLY A 54 1.62 1.94 10.00
N VAL A 55 0.47 2.10 10.65
CA VAL A 55 -0.56 1.07 10.76
C VAL A 55 -1.76 1.50 9.96
N TYR A 56 -2.19 0.65 9.03
CA TYR A 56 -3.28 0.92 8.10
C TYR A 56 -4.38 -0.12 8.28
N ARG A 57 -5.64 0.31 8.26
CA ARG A 57 -6.78 -0.61 8.33
C ARG A 57 -7.24 -1.02 6.94
N LEU A 58 -7.48 -2.31 6.74
CA LEU A 58 -7.95 -2.93 5.51
C LEU A 58 -9.49 -2.98 5.42
N ASP A 59 -10.19 -2.65 6.51
CA ASP A 59 -11.65 -2.56 6.57
C ASP A 59 -12.23 -1.60 5.52
N ASP A 60 -11.52 -0.49 5.26
CA ASP A 60 -11.88 0.53 4.29
C ASP A 60 -10.66 0.93 3.44
N THR A 61 -10.42 0.16 2.38
CA THR A 61 -9.28 0.40 1.47
C THR A 61 -9.34 1.74 0.75
N ASP A 62 -10.52 2.32 0.52
CA ASP A 62 -10.66 3.65 -0.10
C ASP A 62 -10.22 4.76 0.85
N LYS A 63 -10.55 4.66 2.16
CA LYS A 63 -10.01 5.58 3.18
C LYS A 63 -8.50 5.42 3.34
N LEU A 64 -7.99 4.18 3.35
CA LEU A 64 -6.56 3.90 3.40
C LEU A 64 -5.82 4.61 2.25
N LEU A 65 -6.31 4.50 1.02
CA LEU A 65 -5.69 5.16 -0.14
C LEU A 65 -5.73 6.68 -0.04
N GLN A 66 -6.80 7.26 0.52
CA GLN A 66 -6.87 8.70 0.78
C GLN A 66 -5.85 9.15 1.81
N VAL A 67 -5.61 8.36 2.86
CA VAL A 67 -4.55 8.63 3.84
C VAL A 67 -3.20 8.62 3.15
N LEU A 68 -2.91 7.62 2.31
CA LEU A 68 -1.64 7.57 1.56
C LEU A 68 -1.40 8.84 0.74
N ALA A 69 -2.41 9.31 0.01
CA ALA A 69 -2.32 10.52 -0.81
C ALA A 69 -2.12 11.82 0.01
N ARG A 70 -2.39 11.79 1.32
CA ARG A 70 -2.12 12.92 2.23
C ARG A 70 -0.74 12.81 2.88
N THR A 71 -0.22 11.61 3.07
CA THR A 71 1.05 11.36 3.75
C THR A 71 2.25 11.30 2.82
N LEU A 72 2.03 10.97 1.54
CA LEU A 72 3.05 10.84 0.52
C LEU A 72 2.78 11.82 -0.63
N PRO A 73 3.81 12.23 -1.40
CA PRO A 73 3.67 13.09 -2.58
C PRO A 73 3.05 12.31 -3.76
N VAL A 74 1.86 11.75 -3.56
CA VAL A 74 1.15 10.92 -4.51
C VAL A 74 -0.30 11.35 -4.64
N ARG A 75 -0.91 11.08 -5.79
CA ARG A 75 -2.34 11.27 -6.04
C ARG A 75 -2.98 9.98 -6.55
N LEU A 76 -4.29 9.86 -6.33
CA LEU A 76 -5.08 8.72 -6.78
C LEU A 76 -5.72 9.05 -8.14
N GLN A 77 -5.38 8.30 -9.17
CA GLN A 77 -6.10 8.27 -10.44
C GLN A 77 -7.13 7.14 -10.41
N ARG A 78 -8.42 7.50 -10.46
CA ARG A 78 -9.52 6.55 -10.56
C ARG A 78 -10.03 6.55 -11.98
N HIS A 79 -9.84 5.46 -12.72
CA HIS A 79 -10.43 5.31 -14.06
C HIS A 79 -11.87 4.79 -13.96
N THR A 80 -12.13 3.90 -13.00
CA THR A 80 -13.46 3.37 -12.67
C THR A 80 -13.55 3.09 -11.17
N ARG A 81 -14.72 2.67 -10.66
CA ARG A 81 -14.87 2.22 -9.26
C ARG A 81 -13.91 1.07 -8.90
N TRP A 82 -13.50 0.26 -9.88
CA TRP A 82 -12.69 -0.93 -9.69
C TRP A 82 -11.21 -0.72 -10.04
N TRP A 83 -10.87 0.38 -10.72
CA TRP A 83 -9.52 0.65 -11.20
C TRP A 83 -8.96 1.91 -10.56
N VAL A 84 -7.96 1.72 -9.69
CA VAL A 84 -7.24 2.80 -9.04
C VAL A 84 -5.75 2.68 -9.33
N ARG A 85 -5.12 3.79 -9.69
CA ARG A 85 -3.68 3.90 -9.91
C ARG A 85 -3.12 5.02 -9.05
N VAL A 86 -2.06 4.74 -8.32
CA VAL A 86 -1.32 5.73 -7.53
C VAL A 86 -0.19 6.31 -8.39
N VAL A 87 -0.15 7.63 -8.54
CA VAL A 87 0.86 8.32 -9.38
C VAL A 87 1.46 9.49 -8.59
N ALA A 88 2.57 10.08 -9.06
CA ALA A 88 3.10 11.27 -8.41
C ALA A 88 2.07 12.42 -8.44
N ALA A 89 2.02 13.18 -7.35
CA ALA A 89 1.16 14.34 -7.21
C ALA A 89 1.59 15.47 -8.15
#